data_AF-A0A7S0W3P1-F1
#
_entry.id   AF-A0A7S0W3P1-F1
#
_cell.length_a   1.000
_cell.length_b   1.000
_cell.length_c   1.000
_cell.angle_alpha   90.00
_cell.angle_beta   90.00
_cell.angle_gamma   90.00
#
_symmetry.space_group_name_H-M   'P 1'
#
loop_
_entity.id
_entity.type
_entity.pdbx_description
1 polymer ?
#
loop_
_entity_poly.entity_id
_entity_poly.type
_entity_poly.pdbx_seq_one_letter_code
_entity_poly.pdbx_strand_id
1 'polypeptide(L)'
;YRNIPGAKVERRTHQSLFVPDLPGGHPYQTLINLEVMEYEGGYQDRSQNKSGRYINWLLKDLEERPGDGRTIYYLGHGHLELWQANPDFKNPASTFHLQKALEYFKQRTNIRKGYYEERWFAMIKSAEICER
;
A
#
# COMPACT_ATOMS: atom_id res chain seq x y z
N TYR A 1 -6.25 -7.30 -16.87
CA TYR A 1 -7.35 -6.32 -16.85
C TYR A 1 -7.66 -5.71 -18.21
N ARG A 2 -7.19 -6.29 -19.32
CA ARG A 2 -7.22 -5.64 -20.66
C ARG A 2 -8.50 -5.87 -21.47
N ASN A 3 -9.49 -6.60 -20.94
CA ASN A 3 -10.65 -7.05 -21.73
C ASN A 3 -12.02 -6.56 -21.22
N ILE A 4 -12.08 -5.62 -20.27
CA ILE A 4 -13.35 -4.97 -19.88
C ILE A 4 -13.40 -3.58 -20.53
N PRO A 5 -14.28 -3.35 -21.52
CA PRO A 5 -14.46 -2.03 -22.11
C PRO A 5 -14.78 -0.98 -21.03
N GLY A 6 -14.01 0.11 -21.02
CA GLY A 6 -14.18 1.20 -20.06
C GLY A 6 -13.53 0.99 -18.70
N ALA A 7 -12.92 -0.17 -18.43
CA ALA A 7 -12.16 -0.35 -17.20
C ALA A 7 -10.87 0.46 -17.19
N LYS A 8 -10.62 1.19 -16.10
CA LYS A 8 -9.42 2.03 -15.93
C LYS A 8 -8.72 1.68 -14.63
N VAL A 9 -7.40 1.58 -14.70
CA VAL A 9 -6.54 1.51 -13.52
C VAL A 9 -6.53 2.88 -12.88
N GLU A 10 -7.10 2.98 -11.68
CA GLU A 10 -7.22 4.28 -10.99
C GLU A 10 -6.01 4.61 -10.12
N ARG A 11 -5.25 3.60 -9.70
CA ARG A 11 -4.17 3.73 -8.74
C ARG A 11 -3.02 2.81 -9.11
N ARG A 12 -1.80 3.24 -8.78
CA ARG A 12 -0.57 2.50 -9.06
C ARG A 12 -0.40 1.32 -8.11
N THR A 13 -0.74 1.53 -6.83
CA THR A 13 -0.34 0.65 -5.72
C THR A 13 -1.46 -0.25 -5.20
N HIS A 14 -2.71 0.14 -5.42
CA HIS A 14 -3.87 -0.68 -5.11
C HIS A 14 -4.50 -1.02 -6.44
N GLN A 15 -4.68 -2.29 -6.75
CA GLN A 15 -5.43 -2.71 -7.93
C GLN A 15 -6.91 -2.28 -7.76
N SER A 16 -7.16 -0.98 -7.96
CA SER A 16 -8.46 -0.34 -7.94
C SER A 16 -8.84 -0.13 -9.39
N LEU A 17 -9.88 -0.83 -9.80
CA LEU A 17 -10.39 -0.78 -11.15
C LEU A 17 -11.77 -0.15 -11.06
N PHE A 18 -11.96 0.93 -11.81
CA PHE A 18 -13.29 1.35 -12.13
C PHE A 18 -13.84 0.39 -13.19
N VAL A 19 -14.99 -0.22 -12.95
CA VAL A 19 -15.74 -0.98 -13.94
C VAL A 19 -17.07 -0.26 -14.14
N PRO A 20 -17.37 0.26 -15.34
CA PRO A 20 -18.64 0.94 -15.58
C PRO A 20 -19.81 -0.05 -15.53
N ASP A 21 -20.97 0.40 -15.04
CA ASP A 21 -22.20 -0.37 -15.09
C ASP A 21 -22.64 -0.55 -16.56
N LEU A 22 -22.76 -1.80 -17.01
CA LEU A 22 -23.27 -2.15 -18.33
C LEU A 22 -24.67 -2.75 -18.21
N PRO A 23 -25.66 -2.31 -19.01
CA PRO A 23 -27.01 -2.89 -18.98
C PRO A 23 -26.95 -4.40 -19.29
N GLY A 24 -27.45 -5.22 -18.37
CA GLY A 24 -27.41 -6.69 -18.49
C GLY A 24 -26.03 -7.33 -18.19
N GLY A 25 -25.05 -6.55 -17.73
CA GLY A 25 -23.75 -7.04 -17.32
C GLY A 25 -23.80 -7.72 -15.95
N HIS A 26 -23.51 -9.02 -15.91
CA HIS A 26 -23.18 -9.70 -14.67
C HIS A 26 -21.64 -9.71 -14.51
N PRO A 27 -21.07 -9.08 -13.46
CA PRO A 27 -19.65 -9.15 -13.22
C PRO A 27 -19.27 -10.57 -12.79
N TYR A 28 -18.76 -11.37 -13.72
CA TYR A 28 -18.14 -12.66 -13.41
C TYR A 28 -16.63 -12.49 -13.32
N GLN A 29 -16.04 -12.82 -12.18
CA GLN A 29 -14.60 -12.89 -12.02
C GLN A 29 -14.12 -14.26 -12.48
N THR A 30 -13.79 -14.40 -13.76
CA THR A 30 -13.18 -15.62 -14.29
C THR A 30 -11.68 -15.40 -14.42
N LEU A 31 -10.90 -16.01 -13.52
CA LEU A 31 -9.44 -16.03 -13.58
C LEU A 31 -8.99 -17.01 -14.68
N ILE A 32 -9.02 -16.59 -15.95
CA ILE A 32 -8.50 -17.40 -17.06
C ILE A 32 -7.48 -16.58 -17.84
N ASN A 33 -6.25 -17.11 -17.92
CA ASN A 33 -5.15 -16.61 -18.76
C ASN A 33 -4.83 -15.12 -18.64
N LEU A 34 -4.77 -14.60 -17.41
CA LEU A 34 -4.17 -13.30 -17.14
C LEU A 34 -2.65 -13.45 -17.23
N GLU A 35 -2.07 -13.01 -18.35
CA GLU A 35 -0.63 -12.77 -18.41
C GLU A 35 -0.33 -11.64 -17.41
N VAL A 36 0.28 -12.02 -16.29
CA VAL A 36 0.66 -11.05 -15.28
C VAL A 36 1.96 -10.40 -15.74
N MET A 37 1.89 -9.11 -16.05
CA MET A 37 3.10 -8.33 -16.26
C MET A 37 3.61 -7.87 -14.91
N GLU A 38 4.76 -8.40 -14.51
CA GLU A 38 5.48 -7.96 -13.33
C GLU A 38 6.14 -6.61 -13.64
N TYR A 39 5.82 -5.61 -12.82
CA TYR A 39 6.49 -4.31 -12.84
C TYR A 39 7.25 -4.15 -11.54
N GLU A 40 8.45 -3.58 -11.63
CA GLU A 40 9.23 -3.21 -10.45
C GLU A 40 8.43 -2.29 -9.52
N GLY A 41 8.36 -2.66 -8.24
CA GLY A 41 7.56 -1.98 -7.21
C GLY A 41 6.09 -2.40 -7.15
N GLY A 42 5.60 -3.19 -8.11
CA GLY A 42 4.23 -3.70 -8.12
C GLY A 42 3.98 -4.84 -7.12
N TYR A 43 2.71 -5.20 -6.93
CA TYR A 43 2.32 -6.27 -5.99
C TYR A 43 2.97 -7.62 -6.31
N GLN A 44 3.22 -7.91 -7.59
CA GLN A 44 3.87 -9.14 -8.04
C GLN A 44 5.39 -9.02 -8.21
N ASP A 45 5.99 -7.87 -7.90
CA ASP A 45 7.44 -7.72 -7.95
C ASP A 45 8.11 -8.75 -7.01
N ARG A 46 9.04 -9.53 -7.56
CA ARG A 46 9.88 -10.52 -6.85
C ARG A 46 11.34 -10.11 -6.75
N SER A 47 11.71 -8.98 -7.35
CA SER A 47 13.09 -8.50 -7.35
C SER A 47 13.50 -7.94 -5.98
N GLN A 48 14.80 -7.95 -5.70
CA GLN A 48 15.34 -7.43 -4.44
C GLN A 48 14.96 -5.97 -4.25
N ASN A 49 14.80 -5.53 -3.00
CA ASN A 49 14.38 -4.18 -2.62
C ASN A 49 12.96 -3.78 -3.10
N LYS A 50 12.05 -4.75 -3.23
CA LYS A 50 10.63 -4.52 -3.54
C LYS A 50 10.01 -3.44 -2.68
N SER A 51 10.17 -3.53 -1.36
CA SER A 51 9.53 -2.62 -0.41
C SER A 51 10.01 -1.18 -0.60
N GLY A 52 11.29 -0.96 -0.93
CA GLY A 52 11.81 0.38 -1.27
C GLY A 52 11.16 0.96 -2.52
N ARG A 53 11.01 0.16 -3.59
CA ARG A 53 10.30 0.62 -4.80
C ARG A 53 8.81 0.85 -4.55
N TYR A 54 8.18 -0.02 -3.77
CA TYR A 54 6.77 0.12 -3.42
C TYR A 54 6.50 1.40 -2.61
N ILE A 55 7.40 1.78 -1.68
CA ILE A 55 7.35 3.06 -0.97
C ILE A 55 7.36 4.23 -1.96
N ASN A 56 8.25 4.22 -2.96
CA ASN A 56 8.31 5.31 -3.95
C ASN A 56 6.99 5.46 -4.72
N TRP A 57 6.35 4.35 -5.06
CA TRP A 57 5.03 4.37 -5.72
C TRP A 57 3.94 4.91 -4.80
N LEU A 58 3.95 4.52 -3.52
CA LEU A 58 3.00 5.01 -2.53
C LEU A 58 3.18 6.51 -2.26
N LEU A 59 4.41 7.02 -2.22
CA LEU A 59 4.67 8.45 -2.10
C LEU A 59 4.08 9.23 -3.28
N LYS A 60 4.20 8.71 -4.51
CA LYS A 60 3.55 9.30 -5.69
C LYS A 60 2.03 9.23 -5.64
N ASP A 61 1.46 8.12 -5.16
CA ASP A 61 0.02 8.03 -4.93
C ASP A 61 -0.45 9.05 -3.87
N LEU A 62 0.35 9.35 -2.85
CA LEU A 62 0.03 10.33 -1.82
C LEU A 62 0.15 11.78 -2.33
N GLU A 63 1.11 12.07 -3.21
CA GLU A 63 1.23 13.37 -3.90
C GLU A 63 -0.05 13.68 -4.70
N GLU A 64 -0.58 12.68 -5.41
CA GLU A 64 -1.78 12.83 -6.25
C GLU A 64 -3.09 12.74 -5.46
N ARG A 65 -3.08 12.07 -4.30
CA ARG A 65 -4.23 11.91 -3.42
C ARG A 65 -3.85 12.22 -1.96
N PRO A 66 -3.62 13.51 -1.64
CA PRO A 66 -3.22 13.90 -0.29
C PRO A 66 -4.24 13.45 0.76
N GLY A 67 -3.75 12.83 1.83
CA GLY A 67 -4.60 12.34 2.91
C GLY A 67 -5.34 11.02 2.61
N ASP A 68 -5.00 10.31 1.52
CA ASP A 68 -5.53 8.97 1.28
C ASP A 68 -5.08 8.01 2.40
N GLY A 69 -6.03 7.66 3.27
CA GLY A 69 -5.75 6.82 4.44
C GLY A 69 -5.18 5.45 4.06
N ARG A 70 -5.57 4.89 2.92
CA ARG A 70 -5.06 3.58 2.49
C ARG A 70 -3.59 3.68 2.07
N THR A 71 -3.20 4.67 1.27
CA THR A 71 -1.78 4.92 0.94
C THR A 71 -0.94 5.07 2.20
N ILE A 72 -1.40 5.91 3.13
CA ILE A 72 -0.70 6.20 4.39
C ILE A 72 -0.52 4.92 5.21
N TYR A 73 -1.55 4.08 5.28
CA TYR A 73 -1.46 2.79 5.97
C TYR A 73 -0.39 1.88 5.37
N TYR A 74 -0.34 1.76 4.04
CA TYR A 74 0.65 0.93 3.36
C TYR A 74 2.06 1.53 3.37
N LEU A 75 2.20 2.86 3.46
CA LEU A 75 3.50 3.50 3.70
C LEU A 75 4.07 3.07 5.06
N GLY A 76 3.23 3.06 6.10
CA GLY A 76 3.61 2.55 7.42
C GLY A 76 4.15 1.12 7.35
N HIS A 77 3.44 0.23 6.65
CA HIS A 77 3.86 -1.17 6.46
C HIS A 77 5.13 -1.31 5.62
N GLY A 78 5.25 -0.58 4.50
CA GLY A 78 6.44 -0.66 3.65
C GLY A 78 7.72 -0.28 4.39
N HIS A 79 7.64 0.77 5.22
CA HIS A 79 8.75 1.15 6.10
C HIS A 79 9.00 0.11 7.20
N LEU A 80 7.95 -0.44 7.82
CA LEU A 80 8.11 -1.47 8.85
C LEU A 80 8.78 -2.73 8.31
N GLU A 81 8.43 -3.16 7.09
CA GLU A 81 9.04 -4.32 6.43
C GLU A 81 10.55 -4.13 6.19
N LEU A 82 10.97 -2.94 5.74
CA LEU A 82 12.38 -2.61 5.55
C LEU A 82 13.17 -2.62 6.86
N TRP A 83 12.56 -2.17 7.97
CA TRP A 83 13.16 -2.28 9.30
C TRP A 83 13.23 -3.74 9.76
N GLN A 84 12.15 -4.52 9.61
CA GLN A 84 12.09 -5.92 10.03
C GLN A 84 13.09 -6.81 9.31
N ALA A 85 13.46 -6.47 8.07
CA ALA A 85 14.48 -7.19 7.33
C ALA A 85 15.87 -7.13 8.00
N ASN A 86 16.19 -6.02 8.68
CA ASN A 86 17.46 -5.81 9.39
C ASN A 86 17.26 -4.88 10.62
N PRO A 87 16.70 -5.39 11.73
CA PRO A 87 16.38 -4.55 12.88
C PRO A 87 17.65 -4.21 13.67
N ASP A 88 18.08 -2.95 13.60
CA ASP A 88 19.22 -2.45 14.36
C ASP A 88 19.00 -0.98 14.75
N PHE A 89 18.71 -0.74 16.03
CA PHE A 89 18.48 0.60 16.57
C PHE A 89 19.72 1.52 16.53
N LYS A 90 20.92 0.94 16.43
CA LYS A 90 22.17 1.70 16.31
C LYS A 90 22.45 2.12 14.88
N ASN A 91 21.80 1.50 13.90
CA ASN A 91 21.93 1.84 12.49
C ASN A 91 20.95 2.97 12.11
N PRO A 92 21.44 4.15 11.70
CA PRO A 92 20.58 5.28 11.33
C PRO A 92 19.58 4.96 10.21
N ALA A 93 19.95 4.12 9.25
CA ALA A 93 19.07 3.74 8.14
C ALA A 93 17.91 2.84 8.62
N SER A 94 18.20 1.88 9.51
CA SER A 94 17.17 1.03 10.11
C SER A 94 16.23 1.86 10.99
N THR A 95 16.78 2.72 11.85
CA THR A 95 16.01 3.62 12.71
C THR A 95 15.15 4.61 11.92
N PHE A 96 15.63 5.10 10.78
CA PHE A 96 14.83 5.95 9.87
C PHE A 96 13.54 5.25 9.42
N HIS A 97 13.62 3.98 9.01
CA HIS A 97 12.44 3.23 8.58
C HIS A 97 11.46 3.00 9.74
N LEU A 98 11.95 2.68 10.94
CA LEU A 98 11.09 2.54 12.11
C LEU A 98 10.35 3.84 12.47
N GLN A 99 11.07 4.98 12.44
CA GLN A 99 10.48 6.30 12.69
C GLN A 99 9.42 6.66 11.66
N LYS A 100 9.70 6.42 10.37
CA LYS A 100 8.74 6.66 9.29
C LYS A 100 7.51 5.76 9.39
N ALA A 101 7.69 4.49 9.74
CA ALA A 101 6.56 3.59 9.97
C ALA A 101 5.62 4.15 11.05
N LEU A 102 6.20 4.59 12.18
CA LEU A 102 5.43 5.19 13.27
C LEU A 102 4.74 6.50 12.88
N GLU A 103 5.42 7.36 12.11
CA GLU A 103 4.85 8.62 11.61
C GLU A 103 3.60 8.36 10.74
N TYR A 104 3.70 7.45 9.78
CA TYR A 104 2.58 7.12 8.90
C TYR A 104 1.44 6.42 9.63
N PHE A 105 1.73 5.49 10.55
CA PHE A 105 0.67 4.89 11.35
C PHE A 105 -0.04 5.93 12.21
N LYS A 106 0.68 6.83 12.89
CA LYS A 106 0.07 7.96 13.64
C LYS A 106 -0.76 8.87 12.73
N GLN A 107 -0.30 9.17 11.53
CA GLN A 107 -1.10 9.93 10.56
C GLN A 107 -2.39 9.17 10.23
N ARG A 108 -2.30 7.86 9.98
CA ARG A 108 -3.47 7.03 9.65
C ARG A 108 -4.50 6.99 10.76
N THR A 109 -4.06 6.94 12.03
CA THR A 109 -4.96 6.88 13.19
C THR A 109 -5.80 8.15 13.36
N ASN A 110 -5.30 9.28 12.85
CA ASN A 110 -5.98 10.57 12.87
C ASN A 110 -7.04 10.71 11.76
N ILE A 111 -6.99 9.89 10.71
CA ILE A 111 -7.94 9.92 9.60
C ILE A 111 -9.18 9.11 9.97
N ARG A 112 -10.30 9.80 10.22
CA ARG A 112 -11.58 9.18 10.63
C ARG A 112 -12.44 8.66 9.48
N LYS A 113 -12.24 9.17 8.26
CA LYS A 113 -13.00 8.77 7.05
C LYS A 113 -12.31 7.58 6.37
N GLY A 114 -13.08 6.61 5.88
CA GLY A 114 -12.57 5.45 5.14
C GLY A 114 -12.58 4.15 5.95
N TYR A 115 -11.67 3.22 5.65
CA TYR A 115 -11.64 1.88 6.23
C TYR A 115 -11.31 1.89 7.73
N TYR A 116 -12.31 1.65 8.59
CA TYR A 116 -12.14 1.67 10.04
C TYR A 116 -11.13 0.63 10.55
N GLU A 117 -11.07 -0.54 9.90
CA GLU A 117 -10.17 -1.63 10.24
C GLU A 117 -8.69 -1.24 10.08
N GLU A 118 -8.31 -0.65 8.95
CA GLU A 118 -6.95 -0.16 8.71
C GLU A 118 -6.52 0.89 9.76
N ARG A 119 -7.47 1.70 10.23
CA ARG A 119 -7.22 2.68 11.30
C ARG A 119 -6.91 1.98 12.63
N TRP A 120 -7.71 0.97 12.98
CA TRP A 120 -7.52 0.17 14.20
C TRP A 120 -6.17 -0.55 14.18
N PHE A 121 -5.84 -1.20 13.07
CA PHE A 121 -4.55 -1.86 12.91
C PHE A 121 -3.37 -0.88 12.95
N ALA A 122 -3.51 0.32 12.39
CA ALA A 122 -2.48 1.35 12.52
C ALA A 122 -2.22 1.74 13.99
N MET A 123 -3.26 1.78 14.84
CA MET A 123 -3.09 2.01 16.29
C MET A 123 -2.32 0.86 16.94
N ILE A 124 -2.71 -0.38 16.68
CA ILE A 124 -2.04 -1.57 17.22
C ILE A 124 -0.57 -1.58 16.79
N LYS A 125 -0.27 -1.37 15.50
CA LYS A 125 1.11 -1.35 15.01
C LYS A 125 1.94 -0.22 15.59
N SER A 126 1.34 0.95 15.83
CA SER A 126 2.02 2.03 16.54
C SER A 126 2.38 1.63 17.98
N ALA A 127 1.47 0.94 18.68
CA ALA A 127 1.72 0.46 20.04
C ALA A 127 2.81 -0.63 20.06
N GLU A 128 2.74 -1.62 19.16
CA GLU A 128 3.76 -2.67 19.01
C GLU A 128 5.18 -2.10 18.75
N ILE A 129 5.28 -1.00 18.01
CA ILE A 129 6.55 -0.32 17.76
C ILE A 129 7.06 0.36 19.04
N CYS A 130 6.17 1.02 19.80
CA CYS A 130 6.53 1.73 21.02
C CYS A 130 6.88 0.82 22.21
N GLU A 131 6.45 -0.45 22.21
CA GLU A 131 6.79 -1.44 23.24
C GLU A 131 8.19 -2.07 23.07
N ARG A 132 8.85 -1.86 21.92
CA ARG A 132 10.17 -2.41 21.60
C ARG A 132 11.30 -1.45 21.94
#